data_AF-A0A150WQL6-F1
#
_entry.id   AF-A0A150WQL6-F1
#
_cell.length_a   1.000
_cell.length_b   1.000
_cell.length_c   1.000
_cell.angle_alpha   90.00
_cell.angle_beta   90.00
_cell.angle_gamma   90.00
#
_symmetry.space_group_name_H-M   'P 1'
#
loop_
_entity.id
_entity.type
_entity.pdbx_description
1 polymer ?
#
loop_
_entity_poly.entity_id
_entity_poly.type
_entity_poly.pdbx_seq_one_letter_code
_entity_poly.pdbx_strand_id
1 'polypeptide(L)'
;MASHFKKHDKVQWNYLGRAVLGTVEEVYKESITKTIKGKKITRHGSAEKPAYLVKSEAGNIALKLESEIKKITRSKTSAPKMFGGLKDT
;
A
#
# COMPACT_ATOMS: atom_id res chain seq x y z
N MET A 1 15.53 -13.12 3.36
CA MET A 1 14.87 -13.05 2.04
C MET A 1 14.10 -11.74 1.90
N ALA A 2 14.45 -10.89 0.94
CA ALA A 2 13.64 -9.73 0.58
C ALA A 2 12.28 -10.22 0.06
N SER A 3 11.23 -10.01 0.85
CA SER A 3 9.90 -10.55 0.56
C SER A 3 9.13 -9.57 -0.32
N HIS A 4 9.47 -9.54 -1.61
CA HIS A 4 8.75 -8.74 -2.59
C HIS A 4 7.29 -9.20 -2.72
N PHE A 5 6.38 -8.26 -2.93
CA PHE A 5 4.98 -8.57 -3.18
C PHE A 5 4.79 -9.19 -4.57
N LYS A 6 3.82 -10.10 -4.69
CA LYS A 6 3.45 -10.74 -5.95
C LYS A 6 2.19 -10.10 -6.52
N LYS A 7 1.97 -10.27 -7.81
CA LYS A 7 0.67 -9.97 -8.44
C LYS A 7 -0.43 -10.77 -7.73
N HIS A 8 -1.57 -10.13 -7.50
CA HIS A 8 -2.70 -10.60 -6.68
C HIS A 8 -2.48 -10.71 -5.17
N ASP A 9 -1.33 -10.27 -4.63
CA ASP A 9 -1.14 -10.24 -3.18
C ASP A 9 -1.99 -9.12 -2.55
N LYS A 10 -2.59 -9.40 -1.38
CA LYS A 10 -3.39 -8.42 -0.64
C LYS A 10 -2.48 -7.52 0.19
N VAL A 11 -2.59 -6.22 -0.03
CA VAL A 11 -1.73 -5.22 0.57
C VAL A 11 -2.56 -4.07 1.16
N GLN A 12 -2.02 -3.48 2.21
CA GLN A 12 -2.60 -2.32 2.87
C GLN A 12 -1.58 -1.17 2.85
N TRP A 13 -2.03 0.04 2.56
CA TRP A 13 -1.21 1.24 2.68
C TRP A 13 -1.94 2.31 3.47
N ASN A 14 -1.19 3.28 4.00
CA ASN A 14 -1.79 4.46 4.61
C ASN A 14 -1.91 5.57 3.56
N TYR A 15 -3.11 6.14 3.43
CA TYR A 15 -3.38 7.30 2.60
C TYR A 15 -4.19 8.31 3.40
N LEU A 16 -3.64 9.52 3.56
CA LEU A 16 -4.28 10.61 4.31
C LEU A 16 -4.66 10.24 5.76
N GLY A 17 -3.86 9.40 6.42
CA GLY A 17 -4.11 8.92 7.78
C GLY A 17 -5.09 7.73 7.86
N ARG A 18 -5.66 7.28 6.73
CA ARG A 18 -6.57 6.14 6.66
C ARG A 18 -5.88 4.91 6.07
N ALA A 19 -6.15 3.75 6.66
CA ALA A 19 -5.75 2.48 6.10
C ALA A 19 -6.61 2.18 4.86
N VAL A 20 -5.95 1.96 3.72
CA VAL A 20 -6.59 1.57 2.47
C VAL A 20 -6.15 0.15 2.14
N LEU A 21 -7.14 -0.70 1.87
CA LEU A 21 -6.95 -2.08 1.44
C LEU A 21 -6.98 -2.14 -0.07
N GLY A 22 -6.17 -3.03 -0.63
CA GLY A 22 -6.20 -3.32 -2.05
C GLY A 22 -5.36 -4.53 -2.42
N THR A 23 -5.23 -4.69 -3.72
CA THR A 23 -4.57 -5.84 -4.34
C THR A 23 -3.50 -5.35 -5.29
N VAL A 24 -2.35 -6.02 -5.31
CA VAL A 24 -1.28 -5.74 -6.28
C VAL A 24 -1.71 -6.21 -7.66
N GLU A 25 -1.84 -5.30 -8.62
CA GLU A 25 -2.12 -5.66 -10.01
C GLU A 25 -0.84 -5.85 -10.83
N GLU A 26 0.19 -5.05 -10.58
CA GLU A 26 1.44 -5.10 -11.33
C GLU A 26 2.64 -4.74 -10.44
N VAL A 27 3.80 -5.29 -10.79
CA VAL A 27 5.08 -5.07 -10.11
C VAL A 27 6.07 -4.50 -11.12
N TYR A 28 6.68 -3.37 -10.81
CA TYR A 28 7.68 -2.69 -11.62
C TYR A 28 9.00 -2.62 -10.86
N LYS A 29 10.05 -3.23 -11.40
CA LYS A 29 11.40 -3.21 -10.82
C LYS A 29 12.26 -2.06 -11.38
N GLU A 30 11.62 -1.08 -11.99
CA GLU A 30 12.23 -0.01 -12.77
C GLU A 30 11.42 1.28 -12.61
N SER A 31 12.01 2.40 -13.04
CA SER A 31 11.36 3.71 -12.96
C SER A 31 10.16 3.76 -13.90
N ILE A 32 8.97 3.93 -13.35
CA ILE A 32 7.72 3.91 -14.11
C ILE A 32 6.96 5.22 -13.91
N THR A 33 6.37 5.71 -15.00
CA THR A 33 5.44 6.84 -14.98
C THR A 33 4.08 6.36 -15.45
N LYS A 34 3.04 6.53 -14.62
CA LYS A 34 1.69 6.10 -14.96
C LYS A 34 0.70 7.23 -14.76
N THR A 35 -0.26 7.35 -15.68
CA THR A 35 -1.34 8.33 -15.58
C THR A 35 -2.47 7.74 -14.74
N ILE A 36 -2.68 8.29 -13.55
CA ILE A 36 -3.71 7.86 -12.61
C ILE A 36 -4.66 9.04 -12.39
N LYS A 37 -5.94 8.86 -12.74
CA LYS A 37 -6.97 9.91 -12.64
C LYS A 37 -6.56 11.23 -13.30
N GLY A 38 -5.96 11.16 -14.49
CA GLY A 38 -5.49 12.33 -15.23
C GLY A 38 -4.19 12.97 -14.71
N LYS A 39 -3.58 12.44 -13.64
CA LYS A 39 -2.29 12.91 -13.11
C LYS A 39 -1.18 11.93 -13.45
N LYS A 40 -0.05 12.44 -13.95
CA LYS A 40 1.18 11.64 -14.14
C LYS A 40 1.82 11.43 -12.78
N ILE A 41 1.90 10.17 -12.36
CA ILE A 41 2.59 9.76 -11.14
C ILE A 41 3.83 8.98 -11.55
N THR A 42 4.99 9.49 -11.17
CA THR A 42 6.29 8.84 -11.42
C THR A 42 6.80 8.23 -10.12
N ARG A 43 7.18 6.95 -10.18
CA ARG A 43 7.90 6.28 -9.08
C ARG A 43 9.16 5.62 -9.61
N HIS A 44 10.24 5.88 -8.89
CA HIS A 44 11.56 5.30 -9.17
C HIS A 44 11.64 3.90 -8.55
N GLY A 45 10.97 2.94 -9.18
CA GLY A 45 11.15 1.53 -8.85
C GLY A 45 12.57 1.07 -9.18
N SER A 46 13.09 0.11 -8.42
CA SER A 46 14.39 -0.53 -8.65
C SER A 46 14.32 -1.99 -8.25
N ALA A 47 15.34 -2.79 -8.59
CA ALA A 47 15.40 -4.20 -8.22
C ALA A 47 15.31 -4.42 -6.69
N GLU A 48 15.92 -3.53 -5.91
CA GLU A 48 15.86 -3.55 -4.44
C GLU A 48 14.56 -2.98 -3.86
N LYS A 49 13.98 -1.97 -4.53
CA LYS A 49 12.78 -1.24 -4.10
C LYS A 49 11.79 -1.15 -5.25
N PRO A 50 11.10 -2.25 -5.59
CA PRO A 50 10.11 -2.23 -6.66
C PRO A 50 8.95 -1.29 -6.36
N ALA A 51 8.38 -0.72 -7.43
CA ALA A 51 7.13 -0.01 -7.42
C ALA A 51 5.98 -0.96 -7.72
N TYR A 52 4.87 -0.78 -7.02
CA TYR A 52 3.69 -1.63 -7.10
C TYR A 52 2.49 -0.82 -7.54
N LEU A 53 1.81 -1.33 -8.55
CA LEU A 53 0.48 -0.87 -8.89
C LEU A 53 -0.51 -1.59 -8.01
N VAL A 54 -1.16 -0.85 -7.12
CA VAL A 54 -2.17 -1.39 -6.22
C VAL A 54 -3.53 -0.85 -6.63
N LYS A 55 -4.53 -1.73 -6.64
CA LYS A 55 -5.92 -1.38 -6.89
C LYS A 55 -6.72 -1.61 -5.61
N SER A 56 -7.33 -0.53 -5.13
CA SER A 56 -8.25 -0.57 -3.99
C SER A 56 -9.54 -1.31 -4.34
N GLU A 57 -10.27 -1.76 -3.33
CA GLU A 57 -11.58 -2.43 -3.51
C GLU A 57 -12.61 -1.50 -4.15
N ALA A 58 -12.47 -0.19 -3.98
CA ALA A 58 -13.28 0.83 -4.66
C ALA A 58 -12.89 1.04 -6.14
N GLY A 59 -11.98 0.24 -6.70
CA GLY A 59 -11.52 0.34 -8.09
C GLY A 59 -10.48 1.44 -8.36
N ASN A 60 -10.06 2.18 -7.34
CA ASN A 60 -9.02 3.20 -7.50
C ASN A 60 -7.64 2.57 -7.58
N ILE A 61 -6.87 2.98 -8.57
CA ILE A 61 -5.48 2.57 -8.77
C ILE A 61 -4.55 3.56 -8.08
N ALA A 62 -3.49 3.07 -7.44
CA ALA A 62 -2.44 3.87 -6.86
C ALA A 62 -1.07 3.25 -7.16
N LEU A 63 -0.06 4.09 -7.34
CA LEU A 63 1.32 3.67 -7.54
C LEU A 63 2.09 3.91 -6.24
N LYS A 64 2.53 2.84 -5.60
CA LYS A 64 3.21 2.87 -4.29
C LYS A 64 4.51 2.09 -4.32
N LEU A 65 5.51 2.52 -3.56
CA LEU A 65 6.75 1.76 -3.39
C LEU A 65 6.56 0.63 -2.38
N GLU A 66 7.42 -0.39 -2.45
CA GLU A 66 7.46 -1.49 -1.47
C GLU A 66 7.37 -0.99 -0.02
N SER A 67 8.17 0.03 0.30
CA SER A 67 8.28 0.58 1.65
C SER A 67 7.02 1.30 2.14
N GLU A 68 6.08 1.65 1.25
CA GLU A 68 4.81 2.33 1.61
C GLU A 68 3.64 1.36 1.81
N ILE A 69 3.77 0.12 1.34
CA ILE A 69 2.72 -0.90 1.43
C ILE A 69 3.10 -1.95 2.48
N LYS A 70 2.09 -2.53 3.12
CA LYS A 70 2.24 -3.58 4.13
C LYS A 70 1.48 -4.81 3.67
N LYS A 71 2.10 -5.98 3.85
CA LYS A 71 1.44 -7.26 3.57
C LYS A 71 0.31 -7.49 4.55
N ILE A 72 -0.87 -7.82 4.03
CA ILE A 72 -1.98 -8.26 4.87
C ILE A 72 -1.85 -9.77 5.05
N THR A 73 -0.91 -10.18 5.89
CA THR A 73 -0.97 -11.53 6.44
C THR A 73 -2.11 -11.52 7.45
N ARG A 74 -2.92 -12.58 7.52
CA ARG A 74 -4.05 -12.73 8.47
C ARG A 74 -3.65 -12.66 9.96
N SER A 75 -2.43 -12.21 10.29
CA SER A 75 -1.83 -12.21 11.63
C SER A 75 -1.71 -10.82 12.28
N LYS A 76 -2.21 -9.74 11.68
CA LYS A 76 -2.30 -8.40 12.34
C LYS A 76 -3.74 -7.98 12.66
N THR A 77 -4.47 -8.87 13.33
CA THR A 77 -5.43 -8.44 14.37
C THR A 77 -4.75 -8.69 15.71
N SER A 78 -3.87 -7.78 16.13
CA SER A 78 -3.46 -7.70 17.53
C SER A 78 -3.96 -6.36 18.03
N ALA A 79 -5.09 -6.44 18.73
CA ALA A 79 -5.70 -5.47 19.64
C ALA A 79 -5.80 -4.00 19.17
N PRO A 80 -7.01 -3.40 19.12
CA PRO A 80 -7.09 -1.95 19.28
C PRO A 80 -6.48 -1.62 20.65
N LYS A 81 -5.43 -0.81 20.65
CA LYS A 81 -4.93 -0.18 21.87
C LYS A 81 -6.02 0.78 22.34
N MET A 82 -6.93 0.27 23.18
CA MET A 82 -7.71 1.12 24.08
C MET A 82 -6.70 1.87 24.93
N PHE A 83 -6.48 3.15 24.62
CA PHE A 83 -5.92 4.08 25.58
C PHE A 83 -7.03 5.06 25.92
N GLY A 84 -7.56 4.85 27.13
CA GLY A 84 -8.57 5.68 27.74
C GLY A 84 -8.06 7.09 28.05
N GLY A 85 -9.03 7.94 28.32
CA GLY A 85 -8.84 9.33 28.72
C GLY A 85 -10.20 10.00 28.81
N LEU A 86 -11.01 9.52 29.76
CA LEU A 86 -12.11 10.27 30.36
C LEU A 86 -11.57 11.68 30.66
N LYS A 87 -12.22 12.71 30.12
CA LYS A 87 -12.04 14.07 30.62
C LYS A 87 -13.28 14.37 31.42
N ASP A 88 -13.16 14.17 32.73
CA ASP A 88 -14.09 14.63 33.73
C ASP A 88 -14.37 16.13 33.53
N THR A 89 -15.65 16.48 33.49
CA THR A 89 -16.19 17.83 33.69
C THR A 89 -17.33 17.68 34.68
#